data_AF-A0AAW6FAI9-F1
#
_entry.id   AF-A0AAW6FAI9-F1
#
_cell.length_a   1.000
_cell.length_b   1.000
_cell.length_c   1.000
_cell.angle_alpha   90.00
_cell.angle_beta   90.00
_cell.angle_gamma   90.00
#
_symmetry.space_group_name_H-M   'P 1'
#
loop_
_entity.id
_entity.type
_entity.pdbx_description
1 polymer ?
#
loop_
_entity_poly.entity_id
_entity_poly.type
_entity_poly.pdbx_seq_one_letter_code
_entity_poly.pdbx_strand_id
1 'polypeptide(L)'
;MKTFIYICLLVIGLVLPAGAQVPIQSYRGQVSVKQNRIEREGNSLRLDLTISVCGLSVGRYQTLSLMPMLRSDRDSVVMAPVVLNGVNKQKMYDRTLVFEGKKAADGDAYTVIKNTPELIREIPYELSIPYQPWMKNAALILVGELDNYEGAPLRTFVNVLTEHLDIP
;
A
#
# COMPACT_ATOMS: atom_id res chain seq x y z
N MET A 1 -7.59 1.43 72.68
CA MET A 1 -8.18 2.51 71.85
C MET A 1 -7.11 2.90 70.84
N LYS A 2 -7.23 2.84 69.52
CA LYS A 2 -8.36 2.72 68.59
C LYS A 2 -7.74 2.35 67.21
N THR A 3 -8.26 1.27 66.61
CA THR A 3 -8.61 1.05 65.20
C THR A 3 -7.63 1.29 64.02
N PHE A 4 -7.48 0.21 63.25
CA PHE A 4 -7.13 0.02 61.83
C PHE A 4 -7.50 1.14 60.85
N ILE A 5 -6.71 1.26 59.76
CA ILE A 5 -7.16 1.25 58.35
C ILE A 5 -5.95 0.82 57.48
N TYR A 6 -6.03 -0.38 56.88
CA TYR A 6 -5.13 -0.82 55.81
C TYR A 6 -5.77 -0.42 54.47
N ILE A 7 -5.16 0.53 53.76
CA ILE A 7 -5.60 0.89 52.40
C ILE A 7 -4.85 -0.04 51.44
N CYS A 8 -5.50 -1.15 51.07
CA CYS A 8 -5.10 -1.93 49.90
C CYS A 8 -5.42 -1.12 48.63
N LEU A 9 -4.43 -0.42 48.07
CA LEU A 9 -4.52 0.17 46.74
C LEU A 9 -4.34 -0.92 45.68
N LEU A 10 -5.50 -1.31 45.14
CA LEU A 10 -5.72 -2.34 44.14
C LEU A 10 -5.50 -1.76 42.73
N VAL A 11 -4.67 -2.44 41.95
CA VAL A 11 -4.60 -2.44 40.47
C VAL A 11 -4.22 -1.10 39.80
N ILE A 12 -2.91 -0.95 39.53
CA ILE A 12 -2.47 -0.19 38.35
C ILE A 12 -2.75 -1.11 37.16
N GLY A 13 -3.86 -0.85 36.48
CA GLY A 13 -4.20 -1.49 35.23
C GLY A 13 -3.06 -1.28 34.24
N LEU A 14 -2.54 -2.39 33.73
CA LEU A 14 -1.65 -2.43 32.59
C LEU A 14 -2.41 -1.82 31.41
N VAL A 15 -2.28 -0.52 31.16
CA VAL A 15 -2.73 0.10 29.92
C VAL A 15 -1.71 -0.33 28.87
N LEU A 16 -1.91 -1.53 28.32
CA LEU A 16 -1.31 -1.86 27.05
C LEU A 16 -1.84 -0.83 26.05
N PRO A 17 -1.00 -0.06 25.36
CA PRO A 17 -1.45 0.63 24.17
C PRO A 17 -1.88 -0.48 23.21
N ALA A 18 -3.19 -0.65 23.05
CA ALA A 18 -3.72 -1.34 21.90
C ALA A 18 -3.28 -0.52 20.70
N GLY A 19 -2.11 -0.86 20.15
CA GLY A 19 -1.72 -0.37 18.83
C GLY A 19 -2.91 -0.67 17.94
N ALA A 20 -3.56 0.38 17.43
CA ALA A 20 -4.73 0.23 16.60
C ALA A 20 -4.33 -0.65 15.42
N GLN A 21 -4.70 -1.92 15.47
CA GLN A 21 -4.43 -2.84 14.37
C GLN A 21 -5.32 -2.37 13.24
N VAL A 22 -4.71 -1.76 12.23
CA VAL A 22 -5.41 -1.40 10.99
C VAL A 22 -5.96 -2.70 10.41
N PRO A 23 -7.27 -2.83 10.18
CA PRO A 23 -7.84 -4.07 9.69
C PRO A 23 -7.25 -4.44 8.33
N ILE A 24 -6.65 -5.63 8.22
CA ILE A 24 -6.19 -6.20 6.95
C ILE A 24 -7.41 -6.79 6.22
N GLN A 25 -7.66 -6.36 4.99
CA GLN A 25 -8.77 -6.84 4.16
C GLN A 25 -8.29 -7.29 2.78
N SER A 26 -9.07 -8.16 2.11
CA SER A 26 -8.88 -8.42 0.67
C SER A 26 -9.65 -7.38 -0.15
N TYR A 27 -9.18 -7.08 -1.36
CA TYR A 27 -9.84 -6.17 -2.30
C TYR A 27 -11.18 -6.67 -2.85
N ARG A 28 -11.68 -7.85 -2.43
CA ARG A 28 -12.96 -8.44 -2.87
C ARG A 28 -13.16 -8.43 -4.40
N GLY A 29 -12.09 -8.59 -5.17
CA GLY A 29 -12.10 -8.56 -6.64
C GLY A 29 -12.08 -7.16 -7.29
N GLN A 30 -12.07 -6.08 -6.50
CA GLN A 30 -12.01 -4.70 -7.02
C GLN A 30 -10.62 -4.30 -7.53
N VAL A 31 -9.58 -4.99 -7.06
CA VAL A 31 -8.21 -4.87 -7.54
C VAL A 31 -7.70 -6.26 -7.89
N SER A 32 -7.17 -6.39 -9.09
CA SER A 32 -6.53 -7.62 -9.57
C SER A 32 -5.31 -7.28 -10.41
N VAL A 33 -4.45 -8.26 -10.65
CA VAL A 33 -3.31 -8.13 -11.56
C VAL A 33 -3.53 -9.11 -12.70
N LYS A 34 -3.65 -8.61 -13.93
CA LYS A 34 -3.97 -9.41 -15.13
C LYS A 34 -2.74 -10.00 -15.80
N GLN A 35 -1.69 -9.20 -15.87
CA GLN A 35 -0.36 -9.60 -16.32
C GLN A 35 0.58 -9.46 -15.15
N ASN A 36 1.35 -10.52 -14.87
CA ASN A 36 2.32 -10.55 -13.79
C ASN A 36 3.55 -11.33 -14.26
N ARG A 37 4.48 -10.61 -14.90
CA ARG A 37 5.73 -11.19 -15.40
C ARG A 37 6.90 -10.57 -14.64
N ILE A 38 7.76 -11.43 -14.13
CA ILE A 38 8.92 -11.03 -13.33
C ILE A 38 10.10 -11.84 -13.82
N GLU A 39 11.13 -11.14 -14.30
CA GLU A 39 12.28 -11.76 -14.93
C GLU A 39 13.57 -11.13 -14.48
N ARG A 40 14.61 -11.94 -14.37
CA ARG A 40 15.96 -11.44 -14.13
C ARG A 40 16.65 -11.17 -15.46
N GLU A 41 17.10 -9.93 -15.61
CA GLU A 41 17.89 -9.44 -16.74
C GLU A 41 19.29 -9.06 -16.21
N GLY A 42 20.21 -10.02 -16.21
CA GLY A 42 21.56 -9.84 -15.67
C GLY A 42 21.56 -9.53 -14.16
N ASN A 43 21.90 -8.28 -13.81
CA ASN A 43 21.92 -7.79 -12.43
C ASN A 43 20.66 -7.01 -12.05
N SER A 44 19.63 -7.04 -12.90
CA SER A 44 18.35 -6.39 -12.64
C SER A 44 17.22 -7.40 -12.58
N LEU A 45 16.18 -7.05 -11.84
CA LEU A 45 14.89 -7.72 -11.81
C LEU A 45 13.88 -6.81 -12.48
N ARG A 46 13.33 -7.26 -13.61
CA ARG A 46 12.27 -6.56 -14.35
C ARG A 46 10.91 -7.08 -13.90
N LEU A 47 10.02 -6.14 -13.60
CA LEU A 47 8.62 -6.39 -13.31
C LEU A 47 7.77 -5.76 -14.41
N ASP A 48 6.82 -6.53 -14.90
CA ASP A 48 5.82 -6.14 -15.89
C ASP A 48 4.46 -6.60 -15.37
N LEU A 49 3.74 -5.65 -14.76
CA LEU A 49 2.45 -5.87 -14.13
C LEU A 49 1.36 -5.05 -14.84
N THR A 50 0.16 -5.61 -14.95
CA THR A 50 -1.04 -4.83 -15.33
C THR A 50 -2.02 -4.85 -14.16
N ILE A 51 -2.06 -3.74 -13.42
CA ILE A 51 -2.96 -3.57 -12.27
C ILE A 51 -4.33 -3.15 -12.81
N SER A 52 -5.34 -3.99 -12.60
CA SER A 52 -6.72 -3.72 -12.97
C SER A 52 -7.53 -3.31 -11.75
N VAL A 53 -8.19 -2.16 -11.85
CA VAL A 53 -9.06 -1.61 -10.81
C VAL A 53 -10.46 -1.43 -11.36
N CYS A 54 -11.47 -1.93 -10.66
CA CYS A 54 -12.88 -1.85 -11.04
C CYS A 54 -13.77 -1.71 -9.80
N GLY A 55 -14.76 -0.82 -9.83
CA GLY A 55 -15.77 -0.71 -8.77
C GLY A 55 -15.21 -0.29 -7.41
N LEU A 56 -13.96 0.19 -7.37
CA LEU A 56 -13.29 0.59 -6.14
C LEU A 56 -13.70 2.04 -5.80
N SER A 57 -14.30 2.24 -4.63
CA SER A 57 -14.72 3.56 -4.17
C SER A 57 -13.65 4.16 -3.26
N VAL A 58 -12.98 5.22 -3.72
CA VAL A 58 -12.12 6.07 -2.89
C VAL A 58 -12.91 7.31 -2.47
N GLY A 59 -13.07 7.53 -1.17
CA GLY A 59 -13.80 8.67 -0.64
C GLY A 59 -13.20 10.00 -1.10
N ARG A 60 -14.01 11.07 -1.13
CA ARG A 60 -13.64 12.35 -1.76
C ARG A 60 -12.28 12.91 -1.33
N TYR A 61 -11.95 12.77 -0.05
CA TYR A 61 -10.70 13.26 0.55
C TYR A 61 -9.69 12.14 0.87
N GLN A 62 -9.97 10.92 0.40
CA GLN A 62 -9.12 9.76 0.63
C GLN A 62 -8.20 9.52 -0.56
N THR A 63 -7.17 8.74 -0.30
CA THR A 63 -6.20 8.27 -1.28
C THR A 63 -6.02 6.77 -1.07
N LEU A 64 -6.03 5.98 -2.14
CA LEU A 64 -5.62 4.58 -2.10
C LEU A 64 -4.28 4.44 -2.80
N SER A 65 -3.28 3.94 -2.08
CA SER A 65 -1.94 3.64 -2.60
C SER A 65 -1.81 2.15 -2.84
N LEU A 66 -1.59 1.72 -4.09
CA LEU A 66 -1.34 0.33 -4.47
C LEU A 66 0.16 0.13 -4.71
N MET A 67 0.82 -0.60 -3.81
CA MET A 67 2.27 -0.77 -3.74
C MET A 67 2.65 -2.23 -4.03
N PRO A 68 3.28 -2.53 -5.17
CA PRO A 68 3.95 -3.80 -5.35
C PRO A 68 5.09 -3.93 -4.34
N MET A 69 5.22 -5.11 -3.75
CA MET A 69 6.23 -5.39 -2.74
C MET A 69 6.79 -6.79 -2.96
N LEU A 70 8.10 -6.90 -2.98
CA LEU A 70 8.77 -8.19 -2.84
C LEU A 70 9.06 -8.44 -1.38
N ARG A 71 8.78 -9.66 -0.93
CA ARG A 71 8.96 -10.05 0.46
C ARG A 71 9.49 -11.47 0.57
N SER A 72 10.57 -11.65 1.31
CA SER A 72 11.02 -12.94 1.84
C SER A 72 10.76 -13.00 3.35
N ASP A 73 11.27 -14.02 4.02
CA ASP A 73 11.20 -14.15 5.48
C ASP A 73 11.91 -13.01 6.21
N ARG A 74 12.98 -12.45 5.62
CA ARG A 74 13.88 -11.49 6.29
C ARG A 74 14.00 -10.16 5.57
N ASP A 75 13.76 -10.14 4.27
CA ASP A 75 13.98 -8.98 3.42
C ASP A 75 12.70 -8.56 2.71
N SER A 76 12.61 -7.27 2.44
CA SER A 76 11.53 -6.77 1.60
C SER A 76 11.94 -5.51 0.87
N VAL A 77 11.35 -5.29 -0.31
CA VAL A 77 11.40 -4.00 -0.99
C VAL A 77 9.98 -3.60 -1.39
N VAL A 78 9.58 -2.41 -0.97
CA VAL A 78 8.33 -1.76 -1.39
C VAL A 78 8.64 -0.88 -2.58
N MET A 79 7.84 -0.98 -3.63
CA MET A 79 8.01 -0.22 -4.87
C MET A 79 7.06 0.98 -4.89
N ALA A 80 7.37 1.93 -5.78
CA ALA A 80 6.60 3.17 -5.93
C ALA A 80 5.10 2.87 -6.17
N PRO A 81 4.16 3.51 -5.45
CA PRO A 81 2.75 3.20 -5.54
C PRO A 81 2.09 3.70 -6.82
N VAL A 82 1.08 2.97 -7.27
CA VAL A 82 -0.01 3.55 -8.06
C VAL A 82 -1.01 4.21 -7.10
N VAL A 83 -1.17 5.53 -7.22
CA VAL A 83 -2.00 6.32 -6.32
C VAL A 83 -3.35 6.61 -6.96
N LEU A 84 -4.44 6.18 -6.31
CA LEU A 84 -5.81 6.47 -6.69
C LEU A 84 -6.40 7.52 -5.76
N ASN A 85 -6.58 8.73 -6.27
CA ASN A 85 -7.16 9.83 -5.50
C ASN A 85 -8.67 9.90 -5.62
N GLY A 86 -9.33 10.15 -4.49
CA GLY A 86 -10.69 10.66 -4.47
C GLY A 86 -10.81 12.04 -5.11
N VAL A 87 -12.03 12.47 -5.41
CA VAL A 87 -12.30 13.67 -6.21
C VAL A 87 -11.62 14.94 -5.68
N ASN A 88 -11.63 15.19 -4.37
CA ASN A 88 -11.03 16.38 -3.78
C ASN A 88 -9.51 16.25 -3.61
N LYS A 89 -9.00 15.05 -3.32
CA LYS A 89 -7.55 14.77 -3.34
C LYS A 89 -6.97 14.98 -4.73
N GLN A 90 -7.68 14.57 -5.78
CA GLN A 90 -7.26 14.83 -7.16
C GLN A 90 -7.19 16.35 -7.45
N LYS A 91 -8.18 17.13 -7.01
CA LYS A 91 -8.12 18.60 -7.14
C LYS A 91 -6.97 19.23 -6.38
N MET A 92 -6.50 18.62 -5.28
CA MET A 92 -5.30 19.09 -4.57
C MET A 92 -4.05 18.76 -5.39
N TYR A 93 -3.93 17.51 -5.86
CA TYR A 93 -2.85 17.09 -6.77
C TYR A 93 -2.77 17.99 -8.02
N ASP A 94 -3.89 18.26 -8.69
CA ASP A 94 -3.92 19.09 -9.90
C ASP A 94 -3.45 20.52 -9.61
N ARG A 95 -3.74 21.06 -8.42
CA ARG A 95 -3.24 22.38 -7.99
C ARG A 95 -1.73 22.34 -7.73
N THR A 96 -1.25 21.36 -6.98
CA THR A 96 0.20 21.18 -6.74
C THR A 96 0.96 21.01 -8.05
N LEU A 97 0.39 20.26 -9.00
CA LEU A 97 0.97 20.07 -10.33
C LEU A 97 1.15 21.40 -11.07
N VAL A 98 0.15 22.29 -11.00
CA VAL A 98 0.19 23.60 -11.66
C VAL A 98 1.10 24.60 -10.94
N PHE A 99 1.08 24.63 -9.61
CA PHE A 99 1.79 25.64 -8.83
C PHE A 99 3.24 25.26 -8.47
N GLU A 100 3.51 23.98 -8.23
CA GLU A 100 4.78 23.47 -7.70
C GLU A 100 5.46 22.47 -8.66
N GLY A 101 4.74 22.02 -9.69
CA GLY A 101 5.25 21.14 -10.74
C GLY A 101 5.09 19.65 -10.44
N LYS A 102 5.40 18.83 -11.45
CA LYS A 102 5.11 17.38 -11.44
C LYS A 102 5.82 16.62 -10.32
N LYS A 103 7.10 16.94 -10.05
CA LYS A 103 7.87 16.28 -8.98
C LYS A 103 7.24 16.49 -7.60
N ALA A 104 6.76 17.69 -7.31
CA ALA A 104 6.08 17.99 -6.04
C ALA A 104 4.71 17.30 -5.95
N ALA A 105 3.98 17.23 -7.07
CA ALA A 105 2.66 16.62 -7.11
C ALA A 105 2.70 15.08 -7.01
N ASP A 106 3.63 14.44 -7.72
CA ASP A 106 3.77 12.98 -7.71
C ASP A 106 4.34 12.46 -6.39
N GLY A 107 5.27 13.21 -5.78
CA GLY A 107 6.08 12.70 -4.67
C GLY A 107 6.83 11.44 -5.09
N ASP A 108 6.62 10.35 -4.36
CA ASP A 108 7.23 9.04 -4.64
C ASP A 108 6.30 8.11 -5.44
N ALA A 109 5.15 8.60 -5.94
CA ALA A 109 4.22 7.79 -6.71
C ALA A 109 4.81 7.38 -8.07
N TYR A 110 4.54 6.13 -8.47
CA TYR A 110 4.76 5.69 -9.84
C TYR A 110 3.83 6.44 -10.81
N THR A 111 2.57 6.55 -10.43
CA THR A 111 1.57 7.33 -11.15
C THR A 111 0.42 7.72 -10.23
N VAL A 112 -0.18 8.88 -10.49
CA VAL A 112 -1.35 9.38 -9.78
C VAL A 112 -2.53 9.43 -10.74
N ILE A 113 -3.61 8.75 -10.37
CA ILE A 113 -4.84 8.71 -11.15
C ILE A 113 -6.05 9.08 -10.30
N LYS A 114 -7.01 9.78 -10.91
CA LYS A 114 -8.32 9.96 -10.31
C LYS A 114 -9.07 8.63 -10.23
N ASN A 115 -9.58 8.29 -9.06
CA ASN A 115 -10.50 7.16 -8.91
C ASN A 115 -11.83 7.47 -9.62
N THR A 116 -12.23 6.58 -10.53
CA THR A 116 -13.50 6.62 -11.26
C THR A 116 -14.14 5.23 -11.13
N PRO A 117 -14.95 4.99 -10.07
CA PRO A 117 -15.46 3.66 -9.75
C PRO A 117 -16.24 2.98 -10.88
N GLU A 118 -16.84 3.78 -11.77
CA GLU A 118 -17.68 3.33 -12.88
C GLU A 118 -16.87 2.78 -14.07
N LEU A 119 -15.55 2.97 -14.07
CA LEU A 119 -14.67 2.56 -15.16
C LEU A 119 -13.70 1.47 -14.70
N ILE A 120 -13.58 0.42 -15.51
CA ILE A 120 -12.44 -0.50 -15.41
C ILE A 120 -11.21 0.26 -15.90
N ARG A 121 -10.18 0.31 -15.07
CA ARG A 121 -8.88 0.88 -15.39
C ARG A 121 -7.85 -0.23 -15.40
N GLU A 122 -7.03 -0.27 -16.43
CA GLU A 122 -5.83 -1.10 -16.49
C GLU A 122 -4.63 -0.17 -16.49
N ILE A 123 -3.76 -0.36 -15.51
CA ILE A 123 -2.59 0.48 -15.28
C ILE A 123 -1.37 -0.39 -15.52
N PRO A 124 -0.65 -0.18 -16.64
CA PRO A 124 0.63 -0.83 -16.85
C PRO A 124 1.62 -0.32 -15.81
N TYR A 125 2.39 -1.24 -15.25
CA TYR A 125 3.39 -0.98 -14.23
C TYR A 125 4.64 -1.75 -14.62
N GLU A 126 5.61 -1.01 -15.15
CA GLU A 126 6.91 -1.55 -15.52
C GLU A 126 7.99 -0.92 -14.64
N LEU A 127 8.83 -1.78 -14.05
CA LEU A 127 9.94 -1.36 -13.21
C LEU A 127 11.13 -2.30 -13.38
N SER A 128 12.34 -1.76 -13.34
CA SER A 128 13.57 -2.53 -13.24
C SER A 128 14.31 -2.11 -11.98
N ILE A 129 14.58 -3.07 -11.08
CA ILE A 129 15.31 -2.83 -9.83
C ILE A 129 16.59 -3.66 -9.78
N PRO A 130 17.63 -3.26 -9.02
CA PRO A 130 18.80 -4.09 -8.80
C PRO A 130 18.41 -5.44 -8.18
N TYR A 131 18.82 -6.54 -8.81
CA TYR A 131 18.57 -7.88 -8.31
C TYR A 131 19.41 -8.14 -7.06
N GLN A 132 18.80 -8.77 -6.06
CA GLN A 132 19.48 -9.25 -4.86
C GLN A 132 19.23 -10.75 -4.68
N PRO A 133 20.19 -11.53 -4.16
CA PRO A 133 20.06 -12.99 -4.04
C PRO A 133 18.80 -13.46 -3.28
N TRP A 134 18.36 -12.69 -2.27
CA TRP A 134 17.15 -13.01 -1.49
C TRP A 134 15.86 -12.96 -2.33
N MET A 135 15.85 -12.20 -3.44
CA MET A 135 14.68 -12.05 -4.31
C MET A 135 14.32 -13.35 -5.03
N LYS A 136 15.25 -14.30 -5.16
CA LYS A 136 14.98 -15.62 -5.75
C LYS A 136 13.85 -16.37 -5.05
N ASN A 137 13.69 -16.20 -3.74
CA ASN A 137 12.66 -16.91 -2.97
C ASN A 137 11.59 -15.95 -2.44
N ALA A 138 11.55 -14.72 -2.95
CA ALA A 138 10.57 -13.73 -2.52
C ALA A 138 9.18 -14.05 -3.07
N ALA A 139 8.16 -13.63 -2.33
CA ALA A 139 6.80 -13.47 -2.84
C ALA A 139 6.66 -12.08 -3.47
N LEU A 140 5.89 -11.97 -4.55
CA LEU A 140 5.35 -10.68 -5.00
C LEU A 140 3.96 -10.51 -4.40
N ILE A 141 3.76 -9.41 -3.68
CA ILE A 141 2.48 -9.03 -3.10
C ILE A 141 2.09 -7.61 -3.53
N LEU A 142 0.79 -7.33 -3.56
CA LEU A 142 0.24 -6.00 -3.75
C LEU A 142 -0.36 -5.52 -2.43
N VAL A 143 0.28 -4.53 -1.82
CA VAL A 143 -0.19 -3.87 -0.61
C VAL A 143 -1.01 -2.65 -1.00
N GLY A 144 -2.16 -2.46 -0.34
CA GLY A 144 -3.04 -1.33 -0.54
C GLY A 144 -3.21 -0.56 0.75
N GLU A 145 -3.02 0.74 0.74
CA GLU A 145 -3.29 1.58 1.91
C GLU A 145 -4.30 2.65 1.55
N LEU A 146 -5.44 2.63 2.23
CA LEU A 146 -6.46 3.65 2.10
C LEU A 146 -6.27 4.67 3.22
N ASP A 147 -5.89 5.89 2.85
CA ASP A 147 -5.61 6.95 3.78
C ASP A 147 -6.73 7.99 3.81
N ASN A 148 -6.84 8.68 4.94
CA ASN A 148 -7.75 9.81 5.11
C ASN A 148 -7.18 11.11 4.49
N TYR A 149 -7.84 12.24 4.78
CA TYR A 149 -7.40 13.55 4.31
C TYR A 149 -5.96 13.92 4.75
N GLU A 150 -5.58 13.53 5.96
CA GLU A 150 -4.31 13.88 6.59
C GLU A 150 -3.19 12.89 6.25
N GLY A 151 -3.49 11.83 5.48
CA GLY A 151 -2.53 10.76 5.17
C GLY A 151 -2.43 9.70 6.26
N ALA A 152 -3.36 9.67 7.22
CA ALA A 152 -3.40 8.60 8.22
C ALA A 152 -4.11 7.36 7.65
N PRO A 153 -3.55 6.14 7.85
CA PRO A 153 -4.10 4.91 7.29
C PRO A 153 -5.43 4.56 7.95
N LEU A 154 -6.44 4.30 7.13
CA LEU A 154 -7.76 3.83 7.55
C LEU A 154 -7.88 2.31 7.39
N ARG A 155 -7.32 1.77 6.31
CA ARG A 155 -7.39 0.34 5.98
C ARG A 155 -6.16 -0.09 5.20
N THR A 156 -5.73 -1.33 5.45
CA THR A 156 -4.67 -1.98 4.69
C THR A 156 -5.25 -3.18 3.97
N PHE A 157 -4.86 -3.36 2.72
CA PHE A 157 -5.25 -4.48 1.87
C PHE A 157 -4.00 -5.24 1.44
N VAL A 158 -4.07 -6.56 1.38
CA VAL A 158 -2.94 -7.38 0.92
C VAL A 158 -3.46 -8.43 -0.04
N ASN A 159 -2.80 -8.53 -1.20
CA ASN A 159 -3.05 -9.58 -2.18
C ASN A 159 -1.72 -10.23 -2.58
N VAL A 160 -1.61 -11.55 -2.41
CA VAL A 160 -0.41 -12.29 -2.85
C VAL A 160 -0.56 -12.56 -4.35
N LEU A 161 0.35 -12.02 -5.15
CA LEU A 161 0.33 -12.15 -6.61
C LEU A 161 1.13 -13.38 -7.07
N THR A 162 2.23 -13.66 -6.37
CA THR A 162 3.11 -14.81 -6.61
C THR A 162 3.71 -15.23 -5.27
N GLU A 163 3.58 -16.50 -4.89
CA GLU A 163 4.12 -17.00 -3.62
C GLU A 163 5.64 -17.12 -3.63
N HIS A 164 6.22 -17.54 -4.77
CA HIS A 164 7.67 -17.65 -4.95
C HIS A 164 8.08 -17.26 -6.38
N LEU A 165 9.14 -16.48 -6.51
CA LEU A 165 9.70 -16.10 -7.81
C LEU A 165 10.57 -17.23 -8.38
N ASP A 166 10.07 -17.96 -9.36
CA ASP A 166 10.85 -18.99 -10.07
C ASP A 166 11.83 -18.37 -11.08
N ILE A 167 12.84 -17.68 -10.55
CA ILE A 167 13.86 -17.00 -11.34
C ILE A 167 15.15 -17.82 -11.34
N PRO A 168 15.76 -18.07 -12.51
CA PRO A 168 17.00 -18.84 -12.63
C PRO A 168 18.15 -18.27 -11.78
#